data_AF-A0AAJ0DA50-F1
#
_entry.id   AF-A0AAJ0DA50-F1
#
_cell.length_a   1.000
_cell.length_b   1.000
_cell.length_c   1.000
_cell.angle_alpha   90.00
_cell.angle_beta   90.00
_cell.angle_gamma   90.00
#
_symmetry.space_group_name_H-M   'P 1'
#
loop_
_entity.id
_entity.type
_entity.pdbx_description
1 polymer ?
#
loop_
_entity_poly.entity_id
_entity_poly.type
_entity_poly.pdbx_seq_one_letter_code
_entity_poly.pdbx_strand_id
1 'polypeptide(L)'
;MRLRQRYTLRLSTWVKGIKSVCASINGKYRTLAAIHNQWLYGAMVIKRCLKLLEIYRASANEPDIRRELRRAERMDWDQVISPPKFDFSKAAIFPFITTCLAVGTAKSTAGTAAPSFGNSMVHLLSINTTFKETDNNDGFTVLDITNPANARYAFFFESKMEAEDDSETSVPGLTLLRPQSYAVPYGCLDYDCVETCDKLPKLRLDAIKSLWPDAEWTCEYDDKAGDEEAVDVSSTLRELSLSRVIEEALQTDLNESTWMQHAEQLPDFLSTLRARIQTQPSLVPLQVRENILVKAFADCEVVDLSSFFDLRPTELLSVSKGL
;
A
#
# COMPACT_ATOMS: atom_id res chain seq x y z
N MET A 1 38.86 33.73 14.75
CA MET A 1 37.60 34.23 14.17
C MET A 1 36.97 33.08 13.38
N ARG A 2 36.03 32.33 13.98
CA ARG A 2 35.42 31.11 13.40
C ARG A 2 34.13 31.50 12.67
N LEU A 3 34.11 31.35 11.34
CA LEU A 3 32.90 31.50 10.52
C LEU A 3 31.97 30.31 10.76
N ARG A 4 30.89 30.53 11.53
CA ARG A 4 29.73 29.64 11.57
C ARG A 4 28.91 29.90 10.30
N GLN A 5 29.04 29.04 9.30
CA GLN A 5 28.09 28.99 8.18
C GLN A 5 26.75 28.49 8.73
N ARG A 6 25.75 29.38 8.70
CA ARG A 6 24.36 29.03 8.99
C ARG A 6 23.82 28.25 7.80
N TYR A 7 23.70 26.94 7.93
CA TYR A 7 22.85 26.14 7.06
C TYR A 7 21.41 26.59 7.31
N THR A 8 20.85 27.30 6.34
CA THR A 8 19.42 27.60 6.33
C THR A 8 18.77 26.42 5.61
N LEU A 9 18.49 25.35 6.37
CA LEU A 9 17.60 24.29 5.91
C LEU A 9 16.27 24.95 5.53
N ARG A 10 15.96 25.03 4.24
CA ARG A 10 14.63 25.39 3.75
C ARG A 10 13.66 24.23 4.06
N LEU A 11 13.32 24.08 5.34
CA LEU A 11 12.30 23.13 5.83
C LEU A 11 10.89 23.69 5.59
N SER A 12 10.53 24.01 4.34
CA SER A 12 9.19 24.52 4.03
C SER A 12 8.60 24.00 2.73
N THR A 13 8.86 22.74 2.38
CA THR A 13 8.14 22.04 1.32
C THR A 13 7.40 20.87 1.95
N TRP A 14 6.07 20.97 1.92
CA TRP A 14 5.17 19.89 2.27
C TRP A 14 5.42 18.74 1.29
N VAL A 15 5.82 17.59 1.83
CA VAL A 15 6.26 16.43 1.05
C VAL A 15 5.03 15.57 0.72
N LYS A 16 4.80 15.28 -0.56
CA LYS A 16 3.57 14.78 -1.17
C LYS A 16 3.90 13.81 -2.29
N GLY A 17 3.37 12.58 -2.22
CA GLY A 17 3.54 11.57 -3.29
C GLY A 17 2.20 11.02 -3.79
N ILE A 18 2.06 10.83 -5.10
CA ILE A 18 0.83 10.30 -5.72
C ILE A 18 0.99 8.86 -6.18
N LYS A 19 -0.09 8.11 -6.01
CA LYS A 19 -0.18 6.71 -6.41
C LYS A 19 -1.43 6.54 -7.25
N SER A 20 -1.27 6.03 -8.47
CA SER A 20 -2.35 5.81 -9.42
C SER A 20 -2.38 4.34 -9.85
N VAL A 21 -3.57 3.80 -10.04
CA VAL A 21 -3.80 2.46 -10.57
C VAL A 21 -4.53 2.60 -11.89
N CYS A 22 -4.02 1.95 -12.92
CA CYS A 22 -4.54 2.00 -14.27
C CYS A 22 -4.73 0.59 -14.85
N ALA A 23 -5.48 0.52 -15.95
CA ALA A 23 -5.57 -0.68 -16.79
C ALA A 23 -5.86 -0.31 -18.24
N SER A 24 -5.51 -1.18 -19.18
CA SER A 24 -5.95 -1.11 -20.57
C SER A 24 -7.40 -1.58 -20.67
N ILE A 25 -8.31 -0.64 -20.88
CA ILE A 25 -9.75 -0.87 -21.03
C ILE A 25 -10.13 -0.54 -22.48
N ASN A 26 -10.63 -1.54 -23.21
CA ASN A 26 -10.98 -1.42 -24.63
C ASN A 26 -9.83 -0.82 -25.48
N GLY A 27 -8.59 -1.24 -25.21
CA GLY A 27 -7.40 -0.80 -25.94
C GLY A 27 -6.88 0.59 -25.59
N LYS A 28 -7.43 1.25 -24.57
CA LYS A 28 -6.94 2.54 -24.03
C LYS A 28 -6.62 2.41 -22.56
N TYR A 29 -5.48 2.93 -22.11
CA TYR A 29 -5.21 2.97 -20.68
C TYR A 29 -6.09 4.00 -19.98
N ARG A 30 -6.69 3.59 -18.86
CA ARG A 30 -7.57 4.41 -18.02
C ARG A 30 -7.11 4.32 -16.57
N THR A 31 -7.13 5.46 -15.87
CA THR A 31 -7.00 5.50 -14.41
C THR A 31 -8.27 4.93 -13.78
N LEU A 32 -8.10 4.00 -12.84
CA LEU A 32 -9.18 3.34 -12.11
C LEU A 32 -9.25 3.80 -10.65
N ALA A 33 -8.11 4.13 -10.05
CA ALA A 33 -8.06 4.72 -8.73
C ALA A 33 -6.83 5.62 -8.64
N ALA A 34 -6.95 6.71 -7.90
CA ALA A 34 -5.83 7.60 -7.64
C ALA A 34 -5.92 8.08 -6.20
N ILE A 35 -4.78 8.15 -5.53
CA ILE A 35 -4.66 8.70 -4.20
C ILE A 35 -3.44 9.59 -4.09
N HIS A 36 -3.55 10.53 -3.17
CA HIS A 36 -2.47 11.38 -2.72
C HIS A 36 -2.14 11.02 -1.28
N ASN A 37 -0.87 10.74 -1.00
CA ASN A 37 -0.40 10.41 0.34
C ASN A 37 0.69 11.40 0.76
N GLN A 38 0.41 12.15 1.83
CA GLN A 38 1.37 13.08 2.41
C GLN A 38 2.46 12.32 3.17
N TRP A 39 3.70 12.78 3.02
CA TRP A 39 4.88 12.24 3.71
C TRP A 39 5.27 10.81 3.30
N LEU A 40 4.95 10.41 2.07
CA LEU A 40 5.38 9.14 1.49
C LEU A 40 6.25 9.38 0.25
N TYR A 41 7.56 9.31 0.45
CA TYR A 41 8.63 9.62 -0.52
C TYR A 41 9.84 8.66 -0.36
N GLY A 42 10.82 8.74 -1.25
CA GLY A 42 12.07 7.97 -1.20
C GLY A 42 11.88 6.45 -1.12
N ALA A 43 12.72 5.77 -0.34
CA ALA A 43 12.65 4.31 -0.18
C ALA A 43 11.29 3.81 0.36
N MET A 44 10.54 4.65 1.10
CA MET A 44 9.21 4.26 1.58
C MET A 44 8.21 4.06 0.43
N VAL A 45 8.31 4.85 -0.65
CA VAL A 45 7.46 4.66 -1.84
C VAL A 45 7.73 3.32 -2.50
N ILE A 46 9.01 2.92 -2.61
CA ILE A 46 9.40 1.63 -3.19
C ILE A 46 8.84 0.47 -2.35
N LYS A 47 8.98 0.54 -1.03
CA LYS A 47 8.37 -0.44 -0.10
C LYS A 47 6.86 -0.56 -0.29
N ARG A 48 6.17 0.57 -0.43
CA ARG A 48 4.72 0.59 -0.65
C ARG A 48 4.34 0.07 -2.04
N CYS A 49 5.14 0.36 -3.06
CA CYS A 49 4.97 -0.19 -4.41
C CYS A 49 5.05 -1.73 -4.38
N LEU A 50 6.08 -2.30 -3.73
CA LEU A 50 6.19 -3.74 -3.53
C LEU A 50 4.95 -4.32 -2.84
N LYS A 51 4.49 -3.67 -1.76
CA LYS A 51 3.29 -4.12 -1.04
C LYS A 51 2.03 -4.06 -1.91
N LEU A 52 1.88 -3.01 -2.71
CA LEU A 52 0.75 -2.87 -3.62
C LEU A 52 0.79 -3.93 -4.72
N LEU A 53 1.96 -4.21 -5.29
CA LEU A 53 2.12 -5.29 -6.27
C LEU A 53 1.76 -6.65 -5.67
N GLU A 54 2.18 -6.93 -4.44
CA GLU A 54 1.80 -8.14 -3.70
C GLU A 54 0.27 -8.24 -3.55
N ILE A 55 -0.39 -7.15 -3.14
CA ILE A 55 -1.85 -7.07 -3.00
C ILE A 55 -2.54 -7.31 -4.34
N TYR A 56 -2.14 -6.62 -5.41
CA TYR A 56 -2.82 -6.74 -6.70
C TYR A 56 -2.57 -8.08 -7.41
N ARG A 57 -1.44 -8.74 -7.13
CA ARG A 57 -1.10 -10.05 -7.70
C ARG A 57 -1.68 -11.21 -6.92
N ALA A 58 -2.18 -11.00 -5.71
CA ALA A 58 -2.71 -12.07 -4.89
C ALA A 58 -3.93 -12.72 -5.58
N SER A 59 -3.84 -14.03 -5.82
CA SER A 59 -4.85 -14.79 -6.56
C SER A 59 -6.25 -14.67 -5.96
N ALA A 60 -6.40 -14.53 -4.64
CA ALA A 60 -7.74 -14.34 -4.06
C ALA A 60 -8.32 -12.93 -4.24
N ASN A 61 -7.51 -11.92 -4.56
CA ASN A 61 -8.02 -10.59 -4.92
C ASN A 61 -8.42 -10.53 -6.41
N GLU A 62 -7.92 -11.46 -7.23
CA GLU A 62 -8.13 -11.48 -8.67
C GLU A 62 -9.62 -11.51 -9.09
N PRO A 63 -10.52 -12.31 -8.49
CA PRO A 63 -11.93 -12.33 -8.88
C PRO A 63 -12.62 -10.97 -8.73
N ASP A 64 -12.32 -10.25 -7.64
CA ASP A 64 -12.88 -8.93 -7.34
C ASP A 64 -12.30 -7.86 -8.26
N ILE A 65 -10.97 -7.87 -8.49
CA ILE A 65 -10.32 -6.97 -9.45
C ILE A 65 -10.89 -7.19 -10.85
N ARG A 66 -10.96 -8.43 -11.33
CA ARG A 66 -11.50 -8.74 -12.66
C ARG A 66 -12.98 -8.35 -12.79
N ARG A 67 -13.77 -8.43 -11.71
CA ARG A 67 -15.16 -7.95 -11.73
C ARG A 67 -15.22 -6.44 -11.98
N GLU A 68 -14.33 -5.67 -11.35
CA GLU A 68 -14.25 -4.22 -11.56
C GLU A 68 -13.69 -3.85 -12.94
N LEU A 69 -12.69 -4.58 -13.45
CA LEU A 69 -12.19 -4.41 -14.82
C LEU A 69 -13.28 -4.67 -15.87
N ARG A 70 -14.07 -5.75 -15.73
CA ARG A 70 -15.21 -6.01 -16.62
C ARG A 70 -16.30 -4.95 -16.54
N ARG A 71 -16.49 -4.32 -15.38
CA ARG A 71 -17.39 -3.18 -15.25
C ARG A 71 -16.83 -1.99 -16.03
N ALA A 72 -15.54 -1.72 -15.89
CA ALA A 72 -14.82 -0.65 -16.57
C ALA A 72 -14.95 -0.74 -18.10
N GLU A 73 -14.90 -1.94 -18.67
CA GLU A 73 -15.09 -2.21 -20.11
C GLU A 73 -16.47 -1.77 -20.64
N ARG A 74 -17.49 -1.75 -19.79
CA ARG A 74 -18.89 -1.43 -20.16
C ARG A 74 -19.27 0.01 -19.88
N MET A 75 -18.38 0.80 -19.29
CA MET A 75 -18.66 2.19 -18.93
C MET A 75 -18.56 3.13 -20.13
N ASP A 76 -19.44 4.12 -20.18
CA ASP A 76 -19.28 5.28 -21.04
C ASP A 76 -18.22 6.20 -20.45
N TRP A 77 -16.98 6.01 -20.90
CA TRP A 77 -15.83 6.76 -20.39
C TRP A 77 -15.91 8.25 -20.67
N ASP A 78 -16.56 8.67 -21.76
CA ASP A 78 -16.67 10.08 -22.12
C ASP A 78 -17.59 10.80 -21.13
N GLN A 79 -18.68 10.15 -20.71
CA GLN A 79 -19.54 10.65 -19.64
C GLN A 79 -18.83 10.67 -18.27
N VAL A 80 -18.02 9.64 -18.00
CA VAL A 80 -17.30 9.51 -16.72
C VAL A 80 -16.26 10.62 -16.55
N ILE A 81 -15.49 10.93 -17.60
CA ILE A 81 -14.36 11.89 -17.57
C ILE A 81 -14.73 13.36 -17.83
N SER A 82 -15.95 13.66 -18.29
CA SER A 82 -16.39 15.02 -18.61
C SER A 82 -16.35 16.00 -17.41
N PRO A 83 -15.91 17.28 -17.57
CA PRO A 83 -15.79 18.27 -16.48
C PRO A 83 -17.04 19.19 -16.31
N PRO A 84 -17.27 19.87 -15.15
CA PRO A 84 -16.89 19.50 -13.77
C PRO A 84 -17.96 19.79 -12.67
N LYS A 85 -17.89 19.03 -11.57
CA LYS A 85 -17.66 19.48 -10.18
C LYS A 85 -16.92 18.34 -9.50
N PHE A 86 -16.01 18.65 -8.57
CA PHE A 86 -15.36 17.64 -7.74
C PHE A 86 -16.46 16.79 -7.09
N ASP A 87 -16.64 15.58 -7.60
CA ASP A 87 -17.70 14.68 -7.19
C ASP A 87 -17.03 13.51 -6.49
N PHE A 88 -17.04 13.52 -5.16
CA PHE A 88 -16.50 12.44 -4.34
C PHE A 88 -17.15 11.09 -4.69
N SER A 89 -18.37 11.07 -5.25
CA SER A 89 -18.99 9.83 -5.72
C SER A 89 -18.22 9.18 -6.87
N LYS A 90 -17.39 9.95 -7.59
CA LYS A 90 -16.50 9.46 -8.66
C LYS A 90 -15.11 9.03 -8.17
N ALA A 91 -14.72 9.34 -6.93
CA ALA A 91 -13.41 8.96 -6.39
C ALA A 91 -13.31 7.46 -6.04
N ALA A 92 -14.45 6.76 -5.94
CA ALA A 92 -14.53 5.35 -5.60
C ALA A 92 -15.43 4.56 -6.57
N ILE A 93 -15.33 4.83 -7.88
CA ILE A 93 -16.09 4.09 -8.91
C ILE A 93 -15.77 2.59 -8.86
N PHE A 94 -14.53 2.26 -8.53
CA PHE A 94 -13.98 0.92 -8.41
C PHE A 94 -13.57 0.67 -6.95
N PRO A 95 -14.53 0.44 -6.04
CA PRO A 95 -14.29 0.43 -4.61
C PRO A 95 -13.23 -0.60 -4.17
N PHE A 96 -13.20 -1.80 -4.74
CA PHE A 96 -12.22 -2.82 -4.35
C PHE A 96 -10.80 -2.40 -4.74
N ILE A 97 -10.59 -1.98 -5.99
CA ILE A 97 -9.31 -1.45 -6.46
C ILE A 97 -8.89 -0.23 -5.62
N THR A 98 -9.80 0.71 -5.37
CA THR A 98 -9.52 1.88 -4.53
C THR A 98 -9.14 1.48 -3.11
N THR A 99 -9.80 0.48 -2.51
CA THR A 99 -9.46 -0.04 -1.18
C THR A 99 -8.08 -0.70 -1.16
N CYS A 100 -7.75 -1.53 -2.15
CA CYS A 100 -6.41 -2.12 -2.30
C CYS A 100 -5.33 -1.02 -2.32
N LEU A 101 -5.55 0.02 -3.13
CA LEU A 101 -4.64 1.16 -3.24
C LEU A 101 -4.49 1.92 -1.91
N ALA A 102 -5.61 2.25 -1.26
CA ALA A 102 -5.61 3.00 -0.01
C ALA A 102 -4.92 2.24 1.13
N VAL A 103 -5.29 0.96 1.32
CA VAL A 103 -4.73 0.10 2.39
C VAL A 103 -3.26 -0.20 2.15
N GLY A 104 -2.88 -0.55 0.92
CA GLY A 104 -1.47 -0.85 0.60
C GLY A 104 -0.54 0.36 0.78
N THR A 105 -1.08 1.57 0.60
CA THR A 105 -0.33 2.82 0.74
C THR A 105 -0.30 3.34 2.18
N ALA A 106 -1.28 3.00 3.01
CA ALA A 106 -1.36 3.46 4.39
C ALA A 106 -0.11 3.06 5.20
N LYS A 107 0.48 4.02 5.92
CA LYS A 107 1.62 3.77 6.79
C LYS A 107 1.14 3.11 8.08
N SER A 108 1.74 1.97 8.45
CA SER A 108 1.56 1.38 9.78
C SER A 108 2.27 2.26 10.81
N THR A 109 1.56 2.64 11.87
CA THR A 109 2.09 3.41 13.01
C THR A 109 2.43 2.53 14.21
N ALA A 110 2.24 1.21 14.13
CA ALA A 110 2.57 0.36 15.28
C ALA A 110 4.08 0.33 15.54
N GLY A 111 4.44 0.62 16.78
CA GLY A 111 5.82 0.55 17.28
C GLY A 111 6.54 1.88 17.42
N THR A 112 6.01 3.00 16.90
CA THR A 112 6.60 4.32 17.18
C THR A 112 5.94 4.92 18.42
N ALA A 113 6.69 4.93 19.54
CA ALA A 113 6.26 5.41 20.86
C ALA A 113 5.88 6.91 20.94
N ALA A 114 5.81 7.60 19.81
CA ALA A 114 5.41 8.99 19.72
C ALA A 114 4.19 9.10 18.79
N PRO A 115 3.04 9.61 19.26
CA PRO A 115 1.92 10.06 18.41
C PRO A 115 2.29 11.29 17.56
N SER A 116 3.59 11.58 17.40
CA SER A 116 4.11 12.85 16.95
C SER A 116 4.02 12.96 15.43
N PHE A 117 3.02 13.73 15.02
CA PHE A 117 2.88 14.39 13.72
C PHE A 117 2.82 13.48 12.49
N GLY A 118 1.59 13.18 12.09
CA GLY A 118 1.25 12.81 10.72
C GLY A 118 0.79 11.37 10.59
N ASN A 119 -0.48 11.12 10.96
CA ASN A 119 -1.22 10.05 10.31
C ASN A 119 -1.02 10.27 8.80
N SER A 120 -0.40 9.31 8.11
CA SER A 120 -0.20 9.35 6.67
C SER A 120 -1.59 9.37 6.03
N MET A 121 -2.09 10.58 5.78
CA MET A 121 -3.45 10.79 5.28
C MET A 121 -3.46 10.40 3.81
N VAL A 122 -4.24 9.36 3.53
CA VAL A 122 -4.57 8.96 2.18
C VAL A 122 -5.77 9.81 1.74
N HIS A 123 -5.55 10.69 0.77
CA HIS A 123 -6.59 11.47 0.14
C HIS A 123 -6.96 10.83 -1.19
N LEU A 124 -8.23 10.44 -1.36
CA LEU A 124 -8.70 9.96 -2.65
C LEU A 124 -8.70 11.10 -3.66
N LEU A 125 -8.18 10.84 -4.84
CA LEU A 125 -8.24 11.72 -6.00
C LEU A 125 -9.31 11.20 -6.96
N SER A 126 -9.79 12.09 -7.83
CA SER A 126 -10.71 11.68 -8.89
C SER A 126 -9.94 10.88 -9.95
N ILE A 127 -10.62 9.93 -10.60
CA ILE A 127 -9.99 9.13 -11.67
C ILE A 127 -9.63 9.95 -12.92
N ASN A 128 -10.20 11.15 -13.07
CA ASN A 128 -9.82 12.09 -14.12
C ASN A 128 -8.70 13.05 -13.71
N THR A 129 -8.17 12.94 -12.48
CA THR A 129 -7.06 13.76 -12.02
C THR A 129 -5.82 13.46 -12.85
N THR A 130 -5.26 14.49 -13.48
CA THR A 130 -4.01 14.41 -14.23
C THR A 130 -2.82 14.72 -13.31
N PHE A 131 -1.61 14.31 -13.72
CA PHE A 131 -0.41 14.61 -12.93
C PHE A 131 -0.12 16.12 -12.80
N LYS A 132 -0.63 16.95 -13.73
CA LYS A 132 -0.47 18.41 -13.73
C LYS A 132 -1.43 19.13 -12.77
N GLU A 133 -2.51 18.47 -12.37
CA GLU A 133 -3.53 19.04 -11.48
C GLU A 133 -3.20 18.83 -10.01
N THR A 134 -2.05 18.22 -9.73
CA THR A 134 -1.67 17.79 -8.41
C THR A 134 -0.40 18.47 -7.97
N ASP A 135 -0.46 19.16 -6.84
CA ASP A 135 0.72 19.71 -6.18
C ASP A 135 1.53 18.56 -5.57
N ASN A 136 2.42 17.97 -6.36
CA ASN A 136 3.14 16.74 -6.02
C ASN A 136 4.62 16.87 -6.40
N ASN A 137 5.44 17.21 -5.42
CA ASN A 137 6.87 17.43 -5.63
C ASN A 137 7.72 16.16 -5.43
N ASP A 138 7.13 15.05 -4.95
CA ASP A 138 7.87 13.84 -4.59
C ASP A 138 7.67 12.67 -5.54
N GLY A 139 7.20 12.98 -6.74
CA GLY A 139 7.04 12.03 -7.81
C GLY A 139 5.85 11.10 -7.65
N PHE A 140 5.70 10.25 -8.65
CA PHE A 140 4.49 9.51 -8.93
C PHE A 140 4.82 8.02 -8.98
N THR A 141 3.91 7.20 -8.47
CA THR A 141 3.89 5.76 -8.68
C THR A 141 2.65 5.40 -9.48
N VAL A 142 2.83 4.69 -10.58
CA VAL A 142 1.73 4.16 -11.40
C VAL A 142 1.78 2.65 -11.35
N LEU A 143 0.65 2.03 -11.04
CA LEU A 143 0.46 0.59 -11.06
C LEU A 143 -0.47 0.23 -12.22
N ASP A 144 -0.10 -0.75 -13.01
CA ASP A 144 -0.95 -1.27 -14.07
C ASP A 144 -1.43 -2.67 -13.71
N ILE A 145 -2.75 -2.82 -13.63
CA ILE A 145 -3.44 -4.04 -13.25
C ILE A 145 -4.25 -4.64 -14.40
N THR A 146 -3.91 -4.31 -15.65
CA THR A 146 -4.53 -4.92 -16.85
C THR A 146 -4.56 -6.45 -16.74
N ASN A 147 -3.45 -7.03 -16.28
CA ASN A 147 -3.37 -8.43 -15.86
C ASN A 147 -2.96 -8.45 -14.37
N PRO A 148 -3.87 -8.70 -13.42
CA PRO A 148 -3.56 -8.63 -11.99
C PRO A 148 -2.39 -9.55 -11.58
N ALA A 149 -2.34 -10.78 -12.11
CA ALA A 149 -1.25 -11.72 -11.84
C ALA A 149 0.12 -11.21 -12.32
N ASN A 150 0.14 -10.36 -13.34
CA ASN A 150 1.34 -9.71 -13.86
C ASN A 150 1.25 -8.18 -13.74
N ALA A 151 0.85 -7.68 -12.55
CA ALA A 151 0.75 -6.24 -12.33
C ALA A 151 2.10 -5.54 -12.54
N ARG A 152 2.12 -4.38 -13.18
CA ARG A 152 3.35 -3.64 -13.52
C ARG A 152 3.43 -2.34 -12.76
N TYR A 153 4.61 -1.73 -12.69
CA TYR A 153 4.77 -0.42 -12.03
C TYR A 153 5.65 0.55 -12.82
N ALA A 154 5.48 1.84 -12.56
CA ALA A 154 6.42 2.89 -12.99
C ALA A 154 6.58 3.96 -11.91
N PHE A 155 7.76 4.57 -11.91
CA PHE A 155 8.09 5.77 -11.13
C PHE A 155 8.47 6.91 -12.08
N PHE A 156 8.10 8.14 -11.76
CA PHE A 156 8.56 9.34 -12.46
C PHE A 156 8.38 10.59 -11.60
N PHE A 157 9.02 11.70 -12.00
CA PHE A 157 8.76 13.04 -11.46
C PHE A 157 8.08 13.91 -12.52
N GLU A 158 7.21 14.85 -12.12
CA GLU A 158 6.62 15.80 -13.09
C GLU A 158 7.69 16.74 -13.64
N SER A 159 8.51 17.32 -12.76
CA SER A 159 9.61 18.20 -13.10
C SER A 159 10.96 17.55 -12.81
N LYS A 160 12.04 18.19 -13.27
CA LYS A 160 13.40 17.83 -12.87
C LYS A 160 13.49 17.84 -11.33
N MET A 161 14.03 16.77 -10.76
CA MET A 161 14.31 16.66 -9.32
C MET A 161 15.81 16.79 -9.09
N GLU A 162 16.20 17.65 -8.16
CA GLU A 162 17.60 17.82 -7.76
C GLU A 162 17.80 17.09 -6.43
N ALA A 163 18.95 16.43 -6.27
CA ALA A 163 19.28 15.78 -5.00
C ALA A 163 19.37 16.83 -3.88
N GLU A 164 19.01 16.42 -2.65
CA GLU A 164 19.09 17.30 -1.49
C GLU A 164 20.54 17.56 -1.03
N ASP A 165 21.47 16.66 -1.36
CA ASP A 165 22.89 16.91 -1.17
C ASP A 165 23.43 17.75 -2.33
N ASP A 166 24.50 18.52 -2.10
CA ASP A 166 25.17 19.31 -3.15
C ASP A 166 25.80 18.44 -4.27
N SER A 167 25.38 17.17 -4.43
CA SER A 167 25.76 16.38 -5.59
C SER A 167 25.09 16.95 -6.84
N GLU A 168 25.83 16.98 -7.96
CA GLU A 168 25.30 17.35 -9.28
C GLU A 168 24.27 16.32 -9.82
N THR A 169 23.75 15.45 -8.95
CA THR A 169 22.82 14.38 -9.33
C THR A 169 21.43 14.98 -9.51
N SER A 170 20.98 15.04 -10.76
CA SER A 170 19.62 15.43 -11.08
C SER A 170 18.91 14.34 -11.85
N VAL A 171 17.62 14.20 -11.57
CA VAL A 171 16.74 13.24 -12.23
C VAL A 171 15.80 14.01 -13.15
N PRO A 172 15.72 13.66 -14.44
CA PRO A 172 14.82 14.33 -15.37
C PRO A 172 13.35 14.09 -15.02
N GLY A 173 12.52 15.11 -15.25
CA GLY A 173 11.06 14.97 -15.21
C GLY A 173 10.52 14.24 -16.43
N LEU A 174 9.33 13.66 -16.31
CA LEU A 174 8.63 12.90 -17.36
C LEU A 174 9.47 11.76 -17.96
N THR A 175 10.38 11.22 -17.16
CA THR A 175 11.16 10.02 -17.47
C THR A 175 10.67 8.87 -16.60
N LEU A 176 10.40 7.71 -17.19
CA LEU A 176 10.15 6.50 -16.43
C LEU A 176 11.46 6.01 -15.81
N LEU A 177 11.47 5.90 -14.49
CA LEU A 177 12.68 5.68 -13.70
C LEU A 177 12.78 4.23 -13.20
N ARG A 178 14.03 3.79 -13.03
CA ARG A 178 14.34 2.63 -12.17
C ARG A 178 14.07 2.97 -10.70
N PRO A 179 13.79 1.98 -9.83
CA PRO A 179 13.59 2.23 -8.40
C PRO A 179 14.79 2.94 -7.76
N GLN A 180 16.02 2.60 -8.16
CA GLN A 180 17.23 3.25 -7.66
C GLN A 180 17.24 4.73 -8.00
N SER A 181 17.06 5.09 -9.28
CA SER A 181 17.06 6.47 -9.77
C SER A 181 15.95 7.31 -9.14
N TYR A 182 14.80 6.70 -8.83
CA TYR A 182 13.72 7.37 -8.09
C TYR A 182 14.08 7.69 -6.63
N ALA A 183 14.81 6.80 -5.94
CA ALA A 183 15.15 6.99 -4.52
C ALA A 183 16.40 7.86 -4.28
N VAL A 184 17.27 8.02 -5.28
CA VAL A 184 18.53 8.77 -5.18
C VAL A 184 18.35 10.21 -4.65
N PRO A 185 17.39 11.03 -5.12
CA PRO A 185 17.24 12.41 -4.65
C PRO A 185 17.01 12.54 -3.14
N TYR A 186 16.52 11.46 -2.50
CA TYR A 186 16.15 11.43 -1.09
C TYR A 186 17.27 10.95 -0.16
N GLY A 187 18.44 10.58 -0.69
CA GLY A 187 19.60 10.15 0.11
C GLY A 187 19.39 8.89 0.98
N CYS A 188 18.25 8.21 0.86
CA CYS A 188 17.90 7.02 1.64
C CYS A 188 17.58 5.85 0.71
N LEU A 189 18.55 4.93 0.58
CA LEU A 189 18.38 3.69 -0.18
C LEU A 189 18.19 2.51 0.77
N ASP A 190 17.09 1.81 0.59
CA ASP A 190 16.93 0.44 1.09
C ASP A 190 17.26 -0.49 -0.08
N TYR A 191 18.52 -0.95 -0.12
CA TYR A 191 19.07 -1.68 -1.26
C TYR A 191 18.27 -2.96 -1.56
N ASP A 192 17.85 -3.69 -0.53
CA ASP A 192 17.08 -4.92 -0.68
C ASP A 192 15.73 -4.65 -1.34
N CYS A 193 15.03 -3.59 -0.91
CA CYS A 193 13.76 -3.20 -1.53
C CYS A 193 13.94 -2.70 -2.96
N VAL A 194 14.99 -1.93 -3.24
CA VAL A 194 15.32 -1.42 -4.57
C VAL A 194 15.61 -2.57 -5.53
N GLU A 195 16.48 -3.50 -5.14
CA GLU A 195 16.85 -4.66 -5.95
C GLU A 195 15.65 -5.56 -6.20
N THR A 196 14.85 -5.83 -5.17
CA THR A 196 13.62 -6.63 -5.30
C THR A 196 12.65 -5.98 -6.27
N CYS A 197 12.43 -4.67 -6.16
CA CYS A 197 11.53 -3.94 -7.04
C CYS A 197 12.05 -3.87 -8.49
N ASP A 198 13.35 -3.73 -8.70
CA ASP A 198 13.92 -3.63 -10.05
C ASP A 198 13.76 -4.94 -10.86
N LYS A 199 13.67 -6.08 -10.18
CA LYS A 199 13.38 -7.38 -10.82
C LYS A 199 11.93 -7.55 -11.25
N LEU A 200 11.02 -6.69 -10.78
CA LEU A 200 9.60 -6.81 -11.10
C LEU A 200 9.25 -6.16 -12.46
N PRO A 201 8.20 -6.67 -13.14
CA PRO A 201 7.63 -6.10 -14.36
C PRO A 201 7.37 -4.58 -14.26
N LYS A 202 7.94 -3.85 -15.21
CA LYS A 202 7.80 -2.39 -15.33
C LYS A 202 6.75 -2.01 -16.36
N LEU A 203 6.09 -0.88 -16.16
CA LEU A 203 5.09 -0.34 -17.07
C LEU A 203 5.79 0.22 -18.32
N ARG A 204 5.22 -0.07 -19.49
CA ARG A 204 5.79 0.33 -20.78
C ARG A 204 5.53 1.82 -21.07
N LEU A 205 6.39 2.41 -21.90
CA LEU A 205 6.30 3.82 -22.29
C LEU A 205 5.01 4.14 -23.06
N ASP A 206 4.55 3.22 -23.90
CA ASP A 206 3.30 3.35 -24.66
C ASP A 206 2.06 3.42 -23.74
N ALA A 207 2.03 2.65 -22.66
CA ALA A 207 0.97 2.70 -21.67
C ALA A 207 0.88 4.07 -20.99
N ILE A 208 2.01 4.64 -20.60
CA ILE A 208 2.08 5.98 -19.99
C ILE A 208 1.67 7.07 -21.00
N LYS A 209 2.14 6.98 -22.24
CA LYS A 209 1.70 7.88 -23.33
C LYS A 209 0.21 7.77 -23.61
N SER A 210 -0.39 6.59 -23.44
CA SER A 210 -1.83 6.41 -23.55
C SER A 210 -2.61 7.05 -22.38
N LEU A 211 -2.05 7.07 -21.16
CA LEU A 211 -2.69 7.72 -20.01
C LEU A 211 -2.64 9.24 -20.12
N TRP A 212 -1.48 9.76 -20.55
CA TRP A 212 -1.22 11.19 -20.62
C TRP A 212 -0.54 11.54 -21.95
N PRO A 213 -1.33 11.65 -23.04
CA PRO A 213 -0.80 11.86 -24.39
C PRO A 213 -0.18 13.24 -24.61
N ASP A 214 -0.56 14.24 -23.81
CA ASP A 214 -0.13 15.64 -23.96
C ASP A 214 1.24 15.94 -23.31
N ALA A 215 2.03 14.90 -23.02
CA ALA A 215 3.30 15.02 -22.32
C ALA A 215 4.42 14.29 -23.08
N GLU A 216 5.62 14.86 -23.03
CA GLU A 216 6.80 14.34 -23.70
C GLU A 216 7.52 13.32 -22.81
N TRP A 217 7.11 12.07 -22.92
CA TRP A 217 7.64 10.99 -22.09
C TRP A 217 8.93 10.37 -22.64
N THR A 218 9.86 10.09 -21.71
CA THR A 218 11.10 9.33 -21.93
C THR A 218 11.17 8.13 -20.99
N CYS A 219 12.13 7.21 -21.20
CA CYS A 219 12.29 6.00 -20.39
C CYS A 219 13.77 5.70 -20.13
N GLU A 220 14.13 5.42 -18.88
CA GLU A 220 15.50 5.09 -18.47
C GLU A 220 15.88 3.63 -18.77
N TYR A 221 14.90 2.74 -18.82
CA TYR A 221 15.09 1.31 -19.03
C TYR A 221 14.58 0.86 -20.40
N ASP A 222 15.03 -0.31 -20.85
CA ASP A 222 14.50 -0.95 -22.06
C ASP A 222 13.06 -1.40 -21.79
N ASP A 223 12.10 -0.77 -22.49
CA ASP A 223 10.66 -1.01 -22.32
C ASP A 223 10.18 -2.28 -23.02
N LYS A 224 11.07 -3.02 -23.70
CA LYS A 224 10.74 -4.26 -24.42
C LYS A 224 10.92 -5.53 -23.60
N ALA A 225 11.53 -5.46 -22.41
CA ALA A 225 11.99 -6.64 -21.66
C ALA A 225 10.97 -7.27 -20.68
N GLY A 226 9.65 -7.15 -20.92
CA GLY A 226 8.67 -7.18 -19.82
C GLY A 226 7.63 -8.31 -19.73
N ASP A 227 7.62 -9.30 -20.61
CA ASP A 227 6.53 -10.32 -20.64
C ASP A 227 6.89 -11.65 -19.93
N GLU A 228 7.80 -11.65 -18.97
CA GLU A 228 8.08 -12.84 -18.16
C GLU A 228 6.93 -13.13 -17.19
N GLU A 229 6.49 -14.39 -17.14
CA GLU A 229 5.42 -14.86 -16.26
C GLU A 229 5.80 -14.71 -14.78
N ALA A 230 4.97 -14.02 -14.01
CA ALA A 230 5.17 -13.82 -12.59
C ALA A 230 4.96 -15.13 -11.80
N VAL A 231 5.84 -15.39 -10.84
CA VAL A 231 5.73 -16.50 -9.89
C VAL A 231 4.62 -16.18 -8.87
N ASP A 232 3.62 -17.05 -8.80
CA ASP A 232 2.43 -16.95 -7.95
C ASP A 232 2.73 -17.42 -6.52
N VAL A 233 3.11 -16.49 -5.65
CA VAL A 233 3.11 -16.68 -4.18
C VAL A 233 2.84 -15.32 -3.52
N SER A 234 1.58 -14.87 -3.43
CA SER A 234 1.26 -13.75 -2.55
C SER A 234 -0.03 -13.91 -1.75
N SER A 235 0.05 -13.52 -0.47
CA SER A 235 -1.07 -13.50 0.47
C SER A 235 -2.13 -12.47 0.06
N THR A 236 -3.38 -12.75 0.39
CA THR A 236 -4.54 -11.97 -0.04
C THR A 236 -4.65 -10.64 0.70
N LEU A 237 -5.38 -9.64 0.17
CA LEU A 237 -5.56 -8.38 0.92
C LEU A 237 -6.28 -8.66 2.23
N ARG A 238 -7.29 -9.53 2.19
CA ARG A 238 -8.03 -9.97 3.36
C ARG A 238 -7.08 -10.61 4.38
N GLU A 239 -6.22 -11.54 3.98
CA GLU A 239 -5.23 -12.17 4.85
C GLU A 239 -4.25 -11.16 5.42
N LEU A 240 -3.76 -10.22 4.61
CA LEU A 240 -2.83 -9.19 5.05
C LEU A 240 -3.47 -8.22 6.03
N SER A 241 -4.69 -7.76 5.75
CA SER A 241 -5.47 -6.90 6.64
C SER A 241 -5.86 -7.63 7.92
N LEU A 242 -6.29 -8.89 7.83
CA LEU A 242 -6.69 -9.68 8.98
C LEU A 242 -5.49 -10.05 9.86
N SER A 243 -4.37 -10.47 9.26
CA SER A 243 -3.10 -10.69 9.97
C SER A 243 -2.67 -9.42 10.69
N ARG A 244 -2.82 -8.26 10.04
CA ARG A 244 -2.48 -6.97 10.64
C ARG A 244 -3.39 -6.63 11.82
N VAL A 245 -4.70 -6.77 11.66
CA VAL A 245 -5.69 -6.57 12.73
C VAL A 245 -5.39 -7.51 13.92
N ILE A 246 -5.02 -8.76 13.65
CA ILE A 246 -4.61 -9.71 14.68
C ILE A 246 -3.32 -9.25 15.38
N GLU A 247 -2.28 -8.86 14.65
CA GLU A 247 -1.03 -8.34 15.23
C GLU A 247 -1.27 -7.13 16.13
N GLU A 248 -2.15 -6.23 15.70
CA GLU A 248 -2.53 -5.04 16.46
C GLU A 248 -3.36 -5.40 17.69
N ALA A 249 -4.20 -6.44 17.60
CA ALA A 249 -4.99 -6.97 18.71
C ALA A 249 -4.12 -7.64 19.76
N LEU A 250 -3.05 -8.31 19.32
CA LEU A 250 -2.07 -8.90 20.21
C LEU A 250 -1.26 -7.84 20.96
N GLN A 251 -1.12 -6.62 20.42
CA GLN A 251 -0.28 -5.57 21.01
C GLN A 251 -1.05 -4.52 21.83
N THR A 252 -2.38 -4.48 21.74
CA THR A 252 -3.21 -3.42 22.33
C THR A 252 -4.05 -3.96 23.49
N ASP A 253 -4.27 -3.15 24.55
CA ASP A 253 -5.25 -3.52 25.58
C ASP A 253 -6.65 -3.62 24.97
N LEU A 254 -7.21 -4.83 25.04
CA LEU A 254 -8.50 -5.17 24.44
C LEU A 254 -9.66 -4.39 25.06
N ASN A 255 -9.52 -3.91 26.30
CA ASN A 255 -10.57 -3.16 26.96
C ASN A 255 -10.75 -1.74 26.39
N GLU A 256 -9.78 -1.23 25.62
CA GLU A 256 -9.80 0.14 25.08
C GLU A 256 -10.10 0.19 23.56
N SER A 257 -10.29 -0.95 22.91
CA SER A 257 -10.25 -1.06 21.45
C SER A 257 -11.61 -1.31 20.81
N THR A 258 -12.40 -0.26 20.56
CA THR A 258 -13.69 -0.36 19.84
C THR A 258 -13.59 -0.99 18.45
N TRP A 259 -12.42 -0.89 17.81
CA TRP A 259 -12.16 -1.48 16.49
C TRP A 259 -12.14 -3.01 16.50
N MET A 260 -11.80 -3.65 17.63
CA MET A 260 -11.82 -5.12 17.77
C MET A 260 -13.24 -5.67 17.62
N GLN A 261 -14.24 -4.97 18.17
CA GLN A 261 -15.64 -5.38 18.02
C GLN A 261 -16.10 -5.39 16.56
N HIS A 262 -15.54 -4.51 15.72
CA HIS A 262 -15.83 -4.51 14.29
C HIS A 262 -15.09 -5.63 13.57
N ALA A 263 -13.83 -5.91 13.94
CA ALA A 263 -13.07 -7.03 13.39
C ALA A 263 -13.71 -8.39 13.70
N GLU A 264 -14.27 -8.55 14.92
CA GLU A 264 -14.99 -9.74 15.36
C GLU A 264 -16.25 -10.05 14.53
N GLN A 265 -16.79 -9.06 13.80
CA GLN A 265 -17.92 -9.29 12.89
C GLN A 265 -17.50 -10.01 11.59
N LEU A 266 -16.20 -10.14 11.32
CA LEU A 266 -15.73 -10.89 10.17
C LEU A 266 -15.88 -12.40 10.42
N PRO A 267 -16.48 -13.17 9.50
CA PRO A 267 -16.89 -14.55 9.74
C PRO A 267 -15.73 -15.52 10.02
N ASP A 268 -14.52 -15.19 9.60
CA ASP A 268 -13.30 -15.97 9.78
C ASP A 268 -12.37 -15.43 10.88
N PHE A 269 -12.69 -14.29 11.50
CA PHE A 269 -11.79 -13.61 12.43
C PHE A 269 -11.28 -14.51 13.55
N LEU A 270 -12.19 -15.16 14.29
CA LEU A 270 -11.84 -16.02 15.42
C LEU A 270 -11.02 -17.24 14.96
N SER A 271 -11.37 -17.83 13.81
CA SER A 271 -10.64 -18.97 13.25
C SER A 271 -9.21 -18.60 12.87
N THR A 272 -9.00 -17.43 12.26
CA THR A 272 -7.68 -16.95 11.87
C THR A 272 -6.86 -16.53 13.09
N LEU A 273 -7.48 -15.84 14.05
CA LEU A 273 -6.86 -15.47 15.33
C LEU A 273 -6.34 -16.72 16.05
N ARG A 274 -7.18 -17.75 16.15
CA ARG A 274 -6.84 -19.05 16.76
C ARG A 274 -5.66 -19.71 16.06
N ALA A 275 -5.73 -19.86 14.74
CA ALA A 275 -4.65 -20.45 13.95
C ALA A 275 -3.33 -19.68 14.14
N ARG A 276 -3.39 -18.34 14.20
CA ARG A 276 -2.22 -17.48 14.40
C ARG A 276 -1.59 -17.67 15.79
N ILE A 277 -2.41 -17.70 16.84
CA ILE A 277 -1.95 -17.88 18.22
C ILE A 277 -1.40 -19.29 18.45
N GLN A 278 -1.99 -20.32 17.85
CA GLN A 278 -1.48 -21.69 17.93
C GLN A 278 -0.15 -21.87 17.19
N THR A 279 0.00 -21.24 16.02
CA THR A 279 1.26 -21.31 15.25
C THR A 279 2.38 -20.48 15.86
N GLN A 280 2.05 -19.39 16.56
CA GLN A 280 3.04 -18.50 17.20
C GLN A 280 2.61 -18.09 18.62
N PRO A 281 2.63 -19.01 19.61
CA PRO A 281 2.18 -18.75 20.98
C PRO A 281 2.91 -17.61 21.68
N SER A 282 4.21 -17.43 21.35
CA SER A 282 5.07 -16.40 21.92
C SER A 282 4.67 -14.96 21.54
N LEU A 283 3.82 -14.78 20.53
CA LEU A 283 3.35 -13.45 20.13
C LEU A 283 2.29 -12.88 21.07
N VAL A 284 1.71 -13.66 21.97
CA VAL A 284 0.64 -13.20 22.85
C VAL A 284 1.22 -12.61 24.14
N PRO A 285 1.20 -11.27 24.34
CA PRO A 285 1.79 -10.65 25.52
C PRO A 285 1.04 -11.04 26.78
N LEU A 286 1.80 -11.23 27.88
CA LEU A 286 1.28 -11.66 29.18
C LEU A 286 0.12 -10.79 29.69
N GLN A 287 0.10 -9.51 29.34
CA GLN A 287 -0.90 -8.53 29.79
C GLN A 287 -2.28 -8.76 29.18
N VAL A 288 -2.36 -9.22 27.93
CA VAL A 288 -3.61 -9.36 27.17
C VAL A 288 -3.98 -10.82 26.90
N ARG A 289 -3.08 -11.75 27.25
CA ARG A 289 -3.18 -13.18 26.96
C ARG A 289 -4.48 -13.82 27.41
N GLU A 290 -4.91 -13.58 28.64
CA GLU A 290 -6.13 -14.15 29.19
C GLU A 290 -7.35 -13.80 28.32
N ASN A 291 -7.54 -12.51 28.03
CA ASN A 291 -8.66 -12.01 27.23
C ASN A 291 -8.62 -12.53 25.79
N ILE A 292 -7.44 -12.59 25.18
CA ILE A 292 -7.26 -13.08 23.81
C ILE A 292 -7.58 -14.58 23.72
N LEU A 293 -7.09 -15.38 24.67
CA LEU A 293 -7.36 -16.82 24.68
C LEU A 293 -8.85 -17.10 24.94
N VAL A 294 -9.46 -16.46 25.93
CA VAL A 294 -10.90 -16.59 26.19
C VAL A 294 -11.71 -16.26 24.94
N LYS A 295 -11.37 -15.17 24.24
CA LYS A 295 -12.05 -14.80 22.99
C LYS A 295 -11.80 -15.79 21.84
N ALA A 296 -10.56 -16.18 21.59
CA ALA A 296 -10.19 -17.03 20.45
C ALA A 296 -10.79 -18.45 20.55
N PHE A 297 -11.17 -18.88 21.75
CA PHE A 297 -11.69 -20.21 22.02
C PHE A 297 -13.13 -20.23 22.57
N ALA A 298 -13.84 -19.10 22.59
CA ALA A 298 -15.20 -19.00 23.16
C ALA A 298 -16.24 -19.90 22.46
N ASP A 299 -15.96 -20.36 21.24
CA ASP A 299 -16.80 -21.24 20.43
C ASP A 299 -16.27 -22.69 20.36
N CYS A 300 -15.25 -23.04 21.16
CA CYS A 300 -14.66 -24.38 21.16
C CYS A 300 -15.16 -25.23 22.32
N GLU A 301 -15.56 -26.48 22.07
CA GLU A 301 -15.84 -27.45 23.14
C GLU A 301 -14.57 -28.03 23.76
N VAL A 302 -13.52 -28.19 22.95
CA VAL A 302 -12.24 -28.78 23.35
C VAL A 302 -11.10 -27.90 22.86
N VAL A 303 -10.20 -27.53 23.77
CA VAL A 303 -9.06 -26.66 23.47
C VAL A 303 -7.76 -27.33 23.89
N ASP A 304 -6.83 -27.44 22.95
CA ASP A 304 -5.46 -27.82 23.23
C ASP A 304 -4.63 -26.57 23.56
N LEU A 305 -4.28 -26.42 24.85
CA LEU A 305 -3.43 -25.34 25.35
C LEU A 305 -1.98 -25.79 25.59
N SER A 306 -1.59 -26.99 25.15
CA SER A 306 -0.25 -27.54 25.37
C SER A 306 0.88 -26.68 24.77
N SER A 307 0.56 -25.87 23.77
CA SER A 307 1.50 -24.94 23.12
C SER A 307 1.81 -23.69 23.97
N PHE A 308 1.08 -23.47 25.07
CA PHE A 308 1.25 -22.33 25.98
C PHE A 308 1.84 -22.80 27.32
N PHE A 309 3.14 -23.10 27.33
CA PHE A 309 3.84 -23.67 28.49
C PHE A 309 3.89 -22.74 29.72
N ASP A 310 3.64 -21.45 29.53
CA ASP A 310 3.75 -20.40 30.54
C ASP A 310 2.38 -19.87 31.01
N LEU A 311 1.29 -20.62 30.80
CA LEU A 311 -0.03 -20.26 31.32
C LEU A 311 -0.11 -20.35 32.84
N ARG A 312 -0.65 -19.30 33.45
CA ARG A 312 -0.98 -19.27 34.88
C ARG A 312 -2.25 -20.09 35.13
N PRO A 313 -2.40 -20.73 36.30
CA PRO A 313 -3.61 -21.47 36.64
C PRO A 313 -4.90 -20.63 36.53
N THR A 314 -4.83 -19.33 36.80
CA THR A 314 -5.96 -18.41 36.64
C THR A 314 -6.38 -18.26 35.18
N GLU A 315 -5.43 -18.22 34.24
CA GLU A 315 -5.71 -18.11 32.81
C GLU A 315 -6.35 -19.40 32.28
N LEU A 316 -5.87 -20.57 32.72
CA LEU A 316 -6.47 -21.87 32.40
C LEU A 316 -7.93 -21.94 32.88
N LEU A 317 -8.20 -21.47 34.10
CA LEU A 317 -9.56 -21.42 34.64
C LEU A 317 -10.45 -20.46 33.87
N SER A 318 -9.94 -19.30 33.45
CA SER A 318 -10.71 -18.34 32.67
C SER A 318 -11.07 -18.87 31.28
N VAL A 319 -10.10 -19.47 30.58
CA VAL A 319 -10.38 -20.14 29.29
C VAL A 319 -11.41 -21.25 29.49
N SER A 320 -11.25 -22.12 30.49
CA SER A 320 -12.18 -23.21 30.79
C SER A 320 -13.60 -22.75 31.16
N LYS A 321 -13.77 -21.53 31.69
CA LYS A 321 -15.10 -20.95 31.97
C LYS A 321 -15.73 -20.30 30.74
N GLY A 322 -14.92 -19.97 29.74
CA GLY A 322 -15.38 -19.37 28.48
C GLY A 322 -15.75 -20.39 27.40
N LEU A 323 -15.38 -21.67 27.59
CA LEU A 323 -15.91 -22.80 26.82
C LEU A 323 -17.33 -23.15 27.29
#